data_AF-A0A2S4PMQ2-F1
#
_entry.id   AF-A0A2S4PMQ2-F1
#
_cell.length_a   1.000
_cell.length_b   1.000
_cell.length_c   1.000
_cell.angle_alpha   90.00
_cell.angle_beta   90.00
_cell.angle_gamma   90.00
#
_symmetry.space_group_name_H-M   'P 1'
#
loop_
_entity.id
_entity.type
_entity.pdbx_description
1 polymer ?
#
loop_
_entity_poly.entity_id
_entity_poly.type
_entity_poly.pdbx_seq_one_letter_code
_entity_poly.pdbx_strand_id
1 'polypeptide(L)'
;MKNNARKAMLFSVGAAVRFFLFTTFVGLPDLLTSRVEISTPVTSFKRLQEGLYLYKHNVSPYDGGVYHQAPLLLPLLSLLPDYLKYPTFTNLLYILMDLMSANALMKIADSGEAMSSKLYTSPRKKRGWSSLAIAAAFLLNPFTIATCLGRPSSVFTTCAILFAISKAVVGASFSSMFALSIAGYLSLYPVLLFPPLALLCFDRRPVYRTAENLLSFLAGNVFAAAGS
;
A
#
# COMPACT_ATOMS: atom_id res chain seq x y z
N MET A 1 -10.74 -17.95 18.48
CA MET A 1 -9.62 -17.44 19.32
C MET A 1 -8.23 -17.84 18.79
N LYS A 2 -7.96 -19.12 18.48
CA LYS A 2 -6.63 -19.60 18.03
C LYS A 2 -6.06 -18.91 16.76
N ASN A 3 -6.91 -18.56 15.78
CA ASN A 3 -6.47 -17.86 14.57
C ASN A 3 -6.10 -16.38 14.80
N ASN A 4 -6.78 -15.69 15.72
CA ASN A 4 -6.46 -14.30 16.04
C ASN A 4 -5.11 -14.20 16.76
N ALA A 5 -4.83 -15.13 17.67
CA ALA A 5 -3.53 -15.23 18.34
C ALA A 5 -2.39 -15.48 17.33
N ARG A 6 -2.59 -16.40 16.38
CA ARG A 6 -1.61 -16.67 15.30
C ARG A 6 -1.39 -15.45 14.41
N LYS A 7 -2.45 -14.73 14.05
CA LYS A 7 -2.34 -13.49 13.28
C LYS A 7 -1.54 -12.43 14.03
N ALA A 8 -1.88 -12.19 15.31
CA ALA A 8 -1.18 -11.22 16.14
C ALA A 8 0.31 -11.58 16.27
N MET A 9 0.62 -12.85 16.54
CA MET A 9 1.99 -13.35 16.61
C MET A 9 2.76 -13.15 15.30
N LEU A 10 2.15 -13.45 14.15
CA LEU A 10 2.81 -13.27 12.86
C LEU A 10 3.14 -11.80 12.58
N PHE A 11 2.19 -10.90 12.87
CA PHE A 11 2.38 -9.46 12.67
C PHE A 11 3.42 -8.90 13.65
N SER A 12 3.42 -9.36 14.91
CA SER A 12 4.43 -8.96 15.88
C SER A 12 5.81 -9.44 15.48
N VAL A 13 5.96 -10.66 14.95
CA VAL A 13 7.24 -11.17 14.43
C VAL A 13 7.69 -10.35 13.22
N GLY A 14 6.81 -10.10 12.25
CA GLY A 14 7.14 -9.28 11.08
C GLY A 14 7.58 -7.85 11.44
N ALA A 15 6.91 -7.23 12.42
CA ALA A 15 7.28 -5.93 12.94
C ALA A 15 8.60 -5.96 13.73
N ALA A 16 8.77 -6.96 14.61
CA ALA A 16 9.96 -7.13 15.43
C ALA A 16 11.22 -7.35 14.57
N VAL A 17 11.14 -8.17 13.52
CA VAL A 17 12.26 -8.39 12.60
C VAL A 17 12.68 -7.08 11.94
N ARG A 18 11.74 -6.29 11.41
CA ARG A 18 12.05 -4.99 10.79
C ARG A 18 12.64 -4.00 11.79
N PHE A 19 12.01 -3.89 12.96
CA PHE A 19 12.48 -3.01 14.03
C PHE A 19 13.88 -3.39 14.52
N PHE A 20 14.14 -4.68 14.70
CA PHE A 20 15.45 -5.22 15.05
C PHE A 20 16.50 -4.88 13.98
N LEU A 21 16.17 -5.03 12.69
CA LEU A 21 17.07 -4.71 11.59
C LEU A 21 17.39 -3.21 11.52
N PHE A 22 16.39 -2.34 11.70
CA PHE A 22 16.60 -0.89 11.75
C PHE A 22 17.49 -0.43 12.91
N THR A 23 17.40 -1.10 14.05
CA THR A 23 18.11 -0.70 15.28
C THR A 23 19.49 -1.31 15.39
N THR A 24 19.66 -2.58 14.97
CA THR A 24 20.93 -3.32 15.10
C THR A 24 21.88 -3.01 13.94
N PHE A 25 21.36 -2.80 12.73
CA PHE A 25 22.18 -2.58 11.53
C PHE A 25 22.00 -1.15 11.00
N VAL A 26 22.55 -0.17 11.70
CA VAL A 26 22.33 1.27 11.40
C VAL A 26 22.73 1.66 9.97
N GLY A 27 23.77 1.07 9.38
CA GLY A 27 24.19 1.35 8.00
C GLY A 27 23.40 0.62 6.91
N LEU A 28 22.63 -0.41 7.27
CA LEU A 28 21.91 -1.24 6.30
C LEU A 28 20.81 -0.47 5.54
N PRO A 29 19.95 0.35 6.19
CA PRO A 29 18.96 1.14 5.48
C PRO A 29 19.55 2.05 4.40
N ASP A 30 20.67 2.72 4.67
CA ASP A 30 21.29 3.66 3.73
C ASP A 30 21.98 2.95 2.56
N LEU A 31 22.54 1.76 2.80
CA LEU A 31 23.02 0.86 1.75
C LEU A 31 21.86 0.43 0.85
N LEU A 32 20.74 -0.01 1.42
CA LEU A 32 19.58 -0.48 0.64
C LEU A 32 18.91 0.65 -0.14
N THR A 33 18.80 1.86 0.43
CA THR A 33 18.29 3.04 -0.30
C THR A 33 19.15 3.40 -1.52
N SER A 34 20.44 3.02 -1.53
CA SER A 34 21.33 3.24 -2.68
C SER A 34 21.20 2.19 -3.80
N ARG A 35 20.45 1.10 -3.57
CA ARG A 35 20.26 0.04 -4.56
C ARG A 35 19.02 0.30 -5.39
N VAL A 36 19.19 0.35 -6.71
CA VAL A 36 18.11 0.61 -7.68
C VAL A 36 17.01 -0.44 -7.67
N GLU A 37 17.34 -1.67 -7.27
CA GLU A 37 16.41 -2.78 -7.10
C GLU A 37 15.38 -2.54 -5.98
N ILE A 38 15.74 -1.69 -5.01
CA ILE A 38 14.94 -1.42 -3.81
C ILE A 38 14.34 -0.02 -3.87
N SER A 39 15.11 0.94 -4.36
CA SER A 39 14.78 2.36 -4.38
C SER A 39 15.24 2.96 -5.70
N THR A 40 14.28 3.38 -6.54
CA THR A 40 14.60 4.02 -7.81
C THR A 40 14.88 5.51 -7.61
N PRO A 41 15.50 6.21 -8.59
CA PRO A 41 15.75 7.65 -8.49
C PRO A 41 14.50 8.47 -8.20
N VAL A 42 13.34 8.00 -8.67
CA VAL A 42 12.05 8.71 -8.50
C VAL A 42 11.42 8.40 -7.16
N THR A 43 11.60 7.20 -6.57
CA THR A 43 10.95 6.81 -5.30
C THR A 43 11.87 6.84 -4.08
N SER A 44 13.13 7.26 -4.25
CA SER A 44 14.15 7.17 -3.21
C SER A 44 13.86 8.00 -1.97
N PHE A 45 14.14 7.42 -0.81
CA PHE A 45 14.08 8.11 0.48
C PHE A 45 15.08 9.27 0.58
N LYS A 46 16.26 9.17 -0.05
CA LYS A 46 17.26 10.26 -0.04
C LYS A 46 16.72 11.51 -0.72
N ARG A 47 16.07 11.34 -1.88
CA ARG A 47 15.41 12.43 -2.60
C ARG A 47 14.24 13.01 -1.81
N LEU A 48 13.51 12.16 -1.08
CA LEU A 48 12.44 12.62 -0.19
C LEU A 48 12.95 13.46 0.98
N GLN A 49 14.08 13.08 1.59
CA GLN A 49 14.72 13.87 2.64
C GLN A 49 15.22 15.22 2.12
N GLU A 50 15.85 15.23 0.93
CA GLU A 50 16.28 16.46 0.26
C GLU A 50 15.09 17.37 -0.08
N GLY A 51 14.00 16.80 -0.61
CA GLY A 51 12.77 17.53 -0.88
C GLY A 51 12.13 18.10 0.39
N LEU A 52 12.09 17.33 1.48
CA LEU A 52 11.61 17.80 2.79
C LEU A 52 12.48 18.92 3.35
N TYR A 53 13.80 18.85 3.16
CA TYR A 53 14.73 19.90 3.58
C TYR A 53 14.45 21.21 2.84
N LEU A 54 14.33 21.17 1.51
CA LEU A 54 13.99 22.36 0.70
C LEU A 54 12.62 22.93 1.08
N TYR A 55 11.62 22.05 1.19
CA TYR A 55 10.26 22.41 1.59
C TYR A 55 10.21 23.15 2.93
N LYS A 56 10.94 22.67 3.94
CA LYS A 56 11.01 23.30 5.28
C LYS A 56 11.71 24.68 5.26
N HIS A 57 12.54 24.95 4.27
CA HIS A 57 13.24 26.23 4.10
C HIS A 57 12.52 27.16 3.11
N ASN A 58 11.26 26.88 2.77
CA ASN A 58 10.47 27.65 1.79
C ASN A 58 11.12 27.73 0.40
N VAL A 59 11.93 26.74 0.04
CA VAL A 59 12.49 26.58 -1.30
C VAL A 59 11.69 25.51 -2.02
N SER A 60 11.23 25.79 -3.24
CA SER A 60 10.50 24.82 -4.05
C SER A 60 11.36 23.58 -4.31
N PRO A 61 10.94 22.38 -3.86
CA PRO A 61 11.67 21.14 -4.14
C PRO A 61 11.67 20.76 -5.62
N TYR A 62 10.77 21.35 -6.41
CA TYR A 62 10.53 21.01 -7.81
C TYR A 62 11.34 21.86 -8.79
N ASP A 63 11.94 22.96 -8.34
CA ASP A 63 12.68 23.88 -9.21
C ASP A 63 14.05 23.31 -9.63
N GLY A 64 14.63 22.42 -8.82
CA GLY A 64 15.99 21.90 -9.01
C GLY A 64 16.09 20.56 -9.77
N GLY A 65 14.96 19.98 -10.21
CA GLY A 65 14.96 18.66 -10.89
C GLY A 65 15.39 17.47 -10.01
N VAL A 66 15.44 17.66 -8.69
CA VAL A 66 15.91 16.64 -7.75
C VAL A 66 14.77 15.82 -7.16
N TYR A 67 13.61 16.44 -6.96
CA TYR A 67 12.43 15.83 -6.36
C TYR A 67 11.30 15.68 -7.38
N HIS A 68 10.85 14.44 -7.60
CA HIS A 68 9.80 14.08 -8.56
C HIS A 68 8.65 13.28 -7.95
N GLN A 69 8.58 13.23 -6.61
CA GLN A 69 7.53 12.50 -5.91
C GLN A 69 6.30 13.38 -5.71
N ALA A 70 5.17 12.76 -5.36
CA ALA A 70 3.90 13.46 -5.21
C ALA A 70 3.98 14.57 -4.15
N PRO A 71 3.47 15.79 -4.43
CA PRO A 71 3.55 16.93 -3.51
C PRO A 71 2.96 16.64 -2.14
N LEU A 72 1.86 15.88 -2.07
CA LEU A 72 1.19 15.50 -0.82
C LEU A 72 2.11 14.78 0.19
N LEU A 73 3.17 14.11 -0.26
CA LEU A 73 4.12 13.45 0.64
C LEU A 73 4.89 14.47 1.50
N LEU A 74 5.20 15.65 0.97
CA LEU A 74 5.98 16.66 1.69
C LEU A 74 5.26 17.18 2.96
N PRO A 75 4.01 17.71 2.89
CA PRO A 75 3.31 18.16 4.08
C PRO A 75 2.94 17.01 5.02
N LEU A 76 2.68 15.80 4.50
CA LEU A 76 2.37 14.66 5.36
C LEU A 76 3.60 14.19 6.17
N LEU A 77 4.77 14.10 5.53
CA LEU A 77 5.99 13.67 6.19
C LEU A 77 6.69 14.80 6.95
N SER A 78 6.39 16.07 6.68
CA SER A 78 6.88 17.19 7.49
C SER A 78 6.28 17.21 8.90
N LEU A 79 5.12 16.58 9.10
CA LEU A 79 4.50 16.37 10.42
C LEU A 79 5.28 15.39 11.30
N LEU A 80 6.13 14.54 10.70
CA LEU A 80 6.99 13.64 11.46
C LEU A 80 8.20 14.40 12.03
N PRO A 81 8.72 13.96 13.19
CA PRO A 81 10.00 14.44 13.69
C PRO A 81 11.12 14.31 12.66
N ASP A 82 12.10 15.19 12.75
CA ASP A 82 13.24 15.19 11.85
C ASP A 82 13.97 13.83 11.88
N TYR A 83 14.11 13.20 10.71
CA TYR A 83 14.65 11.85 10.56
C TYR A 83 16.09 11.76 11.09
N LEU A 84 16.89 12.81 10.91
CA LEU A 84 18.28 12.84 11.38
C LEU A 84 18.40 12.77 12.90
N LYS A 85 17.38 13.23 13.64
CA LYS A 85 17.35 13.23 15.10
C LYS A 85 16.56 12.05 15.66
N TYR A 86 15.43 11.72 15.04
CA TYR A 86 14.49 10.71 15.51
C TYR A 86 14.06 9.76 14.37
N PRO A 87 14.98 8.92 13.84
CA PRO A 87 14.70 8.05 12.69
C PRO A 87 13.65 6.97 12.99
N THR A 88 13.42 6.68 14.28
CA THR A 88 12.47 5.68 14.76
C THR A 88 11.05 5.95 14.29
N PHE A 89 10.58 7.20 14.26
CA PHE A 89 9.22 7.54 13.83
C PHE A 89 9.00 7.23 12.35
N THR A 90 9.96 7.60 11.50
CA THR A 90 9.92 7.25 10.08
C THR A 90 9.97 5.74 9.90
N ASN A 91 10.90 5.05 10.56
CA ASN A 91 11.02 3.60 10.46
C ASN A 91 9.73 2.88 10.90
N LEU A 92 9.10 3.31 12.00
CA LEU A 92 7.82 2.78 12.48
C LEU A 92 6.69 3.00 11.47
N LEU A 93 6.67 4.16 10.79
CA LEU A 93 5.71 4.42 9.73
C LEU A 93 5.86 3.41 8.57
N TYR A 94 7.08 3.13 8.12
CA TYR A 94 7.29 2.15 7.03
C TYR A 94 6.93 0.72 7.47
N ILE A 95 7.22 0.35 8.72
CA ILE A 95 6.75 -0.91 9.31
C ILE A 95 5.22 -0.96 9.31
N LEU A 96 4.56 0.11 9.74
CA LEU A 96 3.09 0.19 9.76
C LEU A 96 2.50 0.01 8.36
N MET A 97 3.07 0.64 7.33
CA MET A 97 2.59 0.50 5.96
C MET A 97 2.71 -0.94 5.44
N ASP A 98 3.79 -1.65 5.78
CA ASP A 98 3.95 -3.08 5.47
C ASP A 98 2.90 -3.94 6.19
N LEU A 99 2.65 -3.68 7.47
CA LEU A 99 1.63 -4.40 8.25
C LEU A 99 0.22 -4.14 7.69
N MET A 100 -0.09 -2.90 7.30
CA MET A 100 -1.36 -2.55 6.65
C MET A 100 -1.52 -3.27 5.31
N SER A 101 -0.45 -3.34 4.52
CA SER A 101 -0.40 -4.07 3.24
C SER A 101 -0.62 -5.56 3.43
N ALA A 102 0.04 -6.18 4.42
CA ALA A 102 -0.16 -7.58 4.77
C ALA A 102 -1.61 -7.87 5.22
N ASN A 103 -2.20 -6.97 6.02
CA ASN A 103 -3.60 -7.11 6.44
C ASN A 103 -4.59 -6.96 5.28
N ALA A 104 -4.31 -6.06 4.33
CA ALA A 104 -5.10 -5.95 3.12
C ALA A 104 -5.01 -7.22 2.26
N LEU A 105 -3.79 -7.77 2.08
CA LEU A 105 -3.58 -9.07 1.40
C LEU A 105 -4.35 -10.21 2.06
N MET A 106 -4.38 -10.27 3.40
CA MET A 106 -5.20 -11.27 4.11
C MET A 106 -6.67 -11.14 3.76
N LYS A 107 -7.23 -9.92 3.76
CA LYS A 107 -8.64 -9.68 3.42
C LYS A 107 -8.94 -10.07 1.97
N ILE A 108 -8.01 -9.78 1.05
CA ILE A 108 -8.12 -10.19 -0.35
C ILE A 108 -8.13 -11.72 -0.44
N ALA A 109 -7.23 -12.41 0.26
CA ALA A 109 -7.19 -13.86 0.28
C ALA A 109 -8.44 -14.49 0.89
N ASP A 110 -8.90 -13.97 2.03
CA ASP A 110 -10.10 -14.44 2.74
C ASP A 110 -11.38 -14.23 1.92
N SER A 111 -11.40 -13.27 0.99
CA SER A 111 -12.54 -13.04 0.11
C SER A 111 -12.82 -14.20 -0.86
N GLY A 112 -11.80 -15.00 -1.19
CA GLY A 112 -11.92 -16.13 -2.11
C GLY A 112 -12.08 -15.76 -3.59
N GLU A 113 -12.11 -14.47 -3.94
CA GLU A 113 -12.35 -13.98 -5.31
C GLU A 113 -11.34 -14.51 -6.34
N ALA A 114 -10.10 -14.75 -5.92
CA ALA A 114 -9.07 -15.34 -6.77
C ALA A 114 -9.35 -16.82 -7.16
N MET A 115 -10.17 -17.53 -6.38
CA MET A 115 -10.49 -18.94 -6.58
C MET A 115 -11.86 -19.15 -7.22
N SER A 116 -12.83 -18.30 -6.88
CA SER A 116 -14.20 -18.38 -7.35
C SER A 116 -14.74 -16.98 -7.51
N SER A 117 -14.87 -16.53 -8.76
CA SER A 117 -15.56 -15.29 -9.11
C SER A 117 -16.98 -15.59 -9.56
N LYS A 118 -17.74 -14.54 -9.90
CA LYS A 118 -19.12 -14.65 -10.40
C LYS A 118 -19.26 -15.52 -11.65
N LEU A 119 -18.30 -15.42 -12.58
CA LEU A 119 -18.37 -16.08 -13.89
C LEU A 119 -17.48 -17.31 -14.01
N TYR A 120 -16.53 -17.50 -13.08
CA TYR A 120 -15.53 -18.55 -13.22
C TYR A 120 -15.10 -19.10 -11.86
N THR A 121 -15.02 -20.42 -11.76
CA THR A 121 -14.42 -21.11 -10.62
C THR A 121 -13.15 -21.83 -11.07
N SER A 122 -12.04 -21.53 -10.41
CA SER A 122 -10.75 -22.14 -10.72
C SER A 122 -10.72 -23.63 -10.36
N PRO A 123 -10.16 -24.49 -11.22
CA PRO A 123 -9.84 -25.87 -10.88
C PRO A 123 -8.93 -25.99 -9.64
N ARG A 124 -8.18 -24.93 -9.33
CA ARG A 124 -7.26 -24.87 -8.17
C ARG A 124 -7.94 -24.45 -6.86
N LYS A 125 -9.28 -24.30 -6.83
CA LYS A 125 -10.03 -23.91 -5.61
C LYS A 125 -9.67 -24.73 -4.37
N LYS A 126 -9.41 -26.04 -4.54
CA LYS A 126 -9.03 -26.94 -3.43
C LYS A 126 -7.56 -26.81 -2.99
N ARG A 127 -6.72 -26.07 -3.73
CA ARG A 127 -5.29 -25.85 -3.45
C ARG A 127 -5.01 -24.40 -2.99
N GLY A 128 -6.02 -23.72 -2.45
CA GLY A 128 -5.86 -22.37 -1.91
C GLY A 128 -4.91 -22.34 -0.71
N TRP A 129 -4.07 -21.31 -0.63
CA TRP A 129 -3.26 -21.04 0.55
C TRP A 129 -4.08 -20.29 1.58
N SER A 130 -3.84 -20.53 2.87
CA SER A 130 -4.49 -19.75 3.92
C SER A 130 -4.05 -18.29 3.88
N SER A 131 -4.92 -17.36 4.26
CA SER A 131 -4.58 -15.94 4.37
C SER A 131 -3.40 -15.67 5.30
N LEU A 132 -3.26 -16.46 6.38
CA LEU A 132 -2.09 -16.42 7.26
C LEU A 132 -0.80 -16.80 6.53
N ALA A 133 -0.83 -17.82 5.67
CA ALA A 133 0.34 -18.22 4.89
C ALA A 133 0.73 -17.14 3.87
N ILE A 134 -0.25 -16.48 3.24
CA ILE A 134 -0.01 -15.37 2.30
C ILE A 134 0.58 -14.16 3.05
N ALA A 135 0.04 -13.81 4.22
CA ALA A 135 0.61 -12.76 5.05
C ALA A 135 2.02 -13.09 5.53
N ALA A 136 2.29 -14.35 5.87
CA ALA A 136 3.62 -14.78 6.29
C ALA A 136 4.61 -14.70 5.13
N ALA A 137 4.21 -15.17 3.94
CA ALA A 137 4.99 -15.03 2.72
C ALA A 137 5.28 -13.56 2.42
N PHE A 138 4.32 -12.64 2.62
CA PHE A 138 4.58 -11.20 2.44
C PHE A 138 5.49 -10.61 3.53
N LEU A 139 5.19 -10.83 4.81
CA LEU A 139 5.91 -10.18 5.92
C LEU A 139 7.32 -10.71 6.13
N LEU A 140 7.58 -11.97 5.78
CA LEU A 140 8.88 -12.64 5.95
C LEU A 140 9.65 -12.77 4.63
N ASN A 141 9.15 -12.20 3.53
CA ASN A 141 9.90 -12.15 2.27
C ASN A 141 11.12 -11.22 2.43
N PRO A 142 12.34 -11.69 2.10
CA PRO A 142 13.54 -10.85 2.19
C PRO A 142 13.43 -9.57 1.34
N PHE A 143 12.74 -9.61 0.20
CA PHE A 143 12.53 -8.43 -0.63
C PHE A 143 11.61 -7.41 0.01
N THR A 144 10.52 -7.82 0.68
CA THR A 144 9.61 -6.87 1.35
C THR A 144 10.28 -6.24 2.57
N ILE A 145 11.07 -7.03 3.31
CA ILE A 145 11.91 -6.53 4.40
C ILE A 145 12.93 -5.53 3.85
N ALA A 146 13.62 -5.86 2.76
CA ALA A 146 14.59 -4.97 2.12
C ALA A 146 13.95 -3.67 1.61
N THR A 147 12.76 -3.73 1.00
CA THR A 147 12.01 -2.53 0.60
C THR A 147 11.56 -1.71 1.80
N CYS A 148 11.13 -2.32 2.89
CA CYS A 148 10.78 -1.61 4.12
C CYS A 148 11.99 -0.82 4.66
N LEU A 149 13.17 -1.47 4.71
CA LEU A 149 14.42 -0.85 5.15
C LEU A 149 14.94 0.24 4.19
N GLY A 150 14.78 0.04 2.89
CA GLY A 150 15.14 1.03 1.86
C GLY A 150 14.24 2.27 1.84
N ARG A 151 13.07 2.19 2.48
CA ARG A 151 12.09 3.29 2.69
C ARG A 151 11.66 4.02 1.41
N PRO A 152 11.43 3.35 0.27
CA PRO A 152 10.97 4.05 -0.92
C PRO A 152 9.53 4.54 -0.75
N SER A 153 9.17 5.67 -1.35
CA SER A 153 7.81 6.21 -1.28
C SER A 153 6.76 5.32 -1.99
N SER A 154 7.19 4.35 -2.81
CA SER A 154 6.32 3.34 -3.44
C SER A 154 5.60 2.43 -2.44
N VAL A 155 6.02 2.39 -1.18
CA VAL A 155 5.30 1.64 -0.13
C VAL A 155 3.91 2.25 0.09
N PHE A 156 3.77 3.59 0.02
CA PHE A 156 2.49 4.27 0.17
C PHE A 156 1.53 3.96 -0.99
N THR A 157 2.02 4.01 -2.22
CA THR A 157 1.23 3.66 -3.41
C THR A 157 0.77 2.20 -3.35
N THR A 158 1.69 1.28 -3.05
CA THR A 158 1.40 -0.15 -2.96
C THR A 158 0.35 -0.46 -1.89
N CYS A 159 0.48 0.14 -0.70
CA CYS A 159 -0.51 -0.03 0.36
C CYS A 159 -1.89 0.52 -0.04
N ALA A 160 -1.96 1.67 -0.71
CA ALA A 160 -3.21 2.25 -1.19
C ALA A 160 -3.89 1.34 -2.23
N ILE A 161 -3.14 0.76 -3.16
CA ILE A 161 -3.64 -0.23 -4.15
C ILE A 161 -4.20 -1.46 -3.45
N LEU A 162 -3.44 -2.06 -2.52
CA LEU A 162 -3.89 -3.23 -1.78
C LEU A 162 -5.14 -2.93 -0.95
N PHE A 163 -5.20 -1.74 -0.34
CA PHE A 163 -6.39 -1.32 0.39
C PHE A 163 -7.60 -1.15 -0.54
N ALA A 164 -7.42 -0.54 -1.73
CA ALA A 164 -8.47 -0.42 -2.74
C ALA A 164 -9.02 -1.80 -3.15
N ILE A 165 -8.15 -2.75 -3.51
CA ILE A 165 -8.55 -4.12 -3.84
C ILE A 165 -9.28 -4.78 -2.65
N SER A 166 -8.76 -4.63 -1.43
CA SER A 166 -9.37 -5.22 -0.22
C SER A 166 -10.78 -4.68 0.07
N LYS A 167 -11.10 -3.47 -0.38
CA LYS A 167 -12.45 -2.88 -0.28
C LYS A 167 -13.34 -3.30 -1.44
N ALA A 168 -12.78 -3.40 -2.64
CA ALA A 168 -13.50 -3.88 -3.81
C ALA A 168 -14.03 -5.32 -3.64
N VAL A 169 -13.24 -6.22 -3.06
CA VAL A 169 -13.67 -7.63 -2.82
C VAL A 169 -14.83 -7.77 -1.83
N VAL A 170 -15.19 -6.72 -1.10
CA VAL A 170 -16.36 -6.66 -0.19
C VAL A 170 -17.49 -5.79 -0.77
N GLY A 171 -17.33 -5.29 -2.01
CA GLY A 171 -18.32 -4.41 -2.66
C GLY A 171 -18.36 -2.98 -2.10
N ALA A 172 -17.38 -2.57 -1.28
CA ALA A 172 -17.29 -1.24 -0.70
C ALA A 172 -16.71 -0.23 -1.71
N SER A 173 -17.51 0.15 -2.70
CA SER A 173 -17.06 0.90 -3.88
C SER A 173 -16.46 2.26 -3.55
N PHE A 174 -17.11 3.07 -2.70
CA PHE A 174 -16.59 4.38 -2.30
C PHE A 174 -15.19 4.29 -1.67
N SER A 175 -15.00 3.42 -0.67
CA SER A 175 -13.69 3.23 -0.03
C SER A 175 -12.64 2.68 -0.99
N SER A 176 -13.05 1.85 -1.94
CA SER A 176 -12.16 1.36 -3.00
C SER A 176 -11.72 2.49 -3.93
N MET A 177 -12.65 3.30 -4.42
CA MET A 177 -12.37 4.40 -5.34
C MET A 177 -11.57 5.51 -4.67
N PHE A 178 -11.87 5.84 -3.42
CA PHE A 178 -11.10 6.81 -2.65
C PHE A 178 -9.64 6.37 -2.47
N ALA A 179 -9.41 5.11 -2.10
CA ALA A 179 -8.06 4.57 -1.97
C ALA A 179 -7.33 4.49 -3.32
N LEU A 180 -8.05 4.17 -4.39
CA LEU A 180 -7.52 4.19 -5.75
C LEU A 180 -7.12 5.60 -6.19
N SER A 181 -7.92 6.61 -5.84
CA SER A 181 -7.63 8.03 -6.10
C SER A 181 -6.33 8.46 -5.41
N ILE A 182 -6.16 8.10 -4.12
CA ILE A 182 -4.90 8.31 -3.40
C ILE A 182 -3.74 7.61 -4.12
N ALA A 183 -3.92 6.36 -4.54
CA ALA A 183 -2.88 5.63 -5.27
C ALA A 183 -2.51 6.31 -6.59
N GLY A 184 -3.51 6.76 -7.36
CA GLY A 184 -3.38 7.48 -8.62
C GLY A 184 -2.75 8.87 -8.49
N TYR A 185 -2.95 9.52 -7.34
CA TYR A 185 -2.29 10.78 -7.00
C TYR A 185 -0.81 10.56 -6.66
N LEU A 186 -0.50 9.51 -5.87
CA LEU A 186 0.87 9.21 -5.47
C LEU A 186 1.72 8.64 -6.62
N SER A 187 1.09 7.96 -7.58
CA SER A 187 1.69 7.49 -8.82
C SER A 187 0.61 7.39 -9.88
N LEU A 188 0.91 7.75 -11.14
CA LEU A 188 -0.10 7.81 -12.20
C LEU A 188 -0.71 6.43 -12.54
N TYR A 189 0.11 5.39 -12.64
CA TYR A 189 -0.30 4.09 -13.18
C TYR A 189 -1.43 3.37 -12.43
N PRO A 190 -1.51 3.39 -11.08
CA PRO A 190 -2.62 2.83 -10.32
C PRO A 190 -4.01 3.21 -10.83
N VAL A 191 -4.20 4.39 -11.44
CA VAL A 191 -5.51 4.81 -11.98
C VAL A 191 -6.07 3.83 -13.04
N LEU A 192 -5.18 3.10 -13.73
CA LEU A 192 -5.57 2.09 -14.73
C LEU A 192 -6.28 0.88 -14.10
N LEU A 193 -6.24 0.73 -12.77
CA LEU A 193 -7.02 -0.28 -12.05
C LEU A 193 -8.47 0.14 -11.84
N PHE A 194 -8.90 1.33 -12.27
CA PHE A 194 -10.29 1.77 -12.13
C PHE A 194 -11.30 0.81 -12.77
N PRO A 195 -11.20 0.45 -14.08
CA PRO A 195 -12.17 -0.45 -14.70
C PRO A 195 -12.31 -1.81 -13.97
N PRO A 196 -11.22 -2.56 -13.69
CA PRO A 196 -11.37 -3.85 -13.02
C PRO A 196 -11.87 -3.72 -11.57
N LEU A 197 -11.48 -2.68 -10.82
CA LEU A 197 -11.94 -2.48 -9.44
C LEU A 197 -13.41 -2.06 -9.39
N ALA A 198 -13.87 -1.21 -10.29
CA ALA A 198 -15.27 -0.82 -10.36
C ALA A 198 -16.15 -2.02 -10.72
N LEU A 199 -15.74 -2.85 -11.69
CA LEU A 199 -16.43 -4.09 -12.03
C LEU A 199 -16.47 -5.08 -10.87
N LEU A 200 -15.35 -5.27 -10.17
CA LEU A 200 -15.31 -6.12 -8.98
C LEU A 200 -16.26 -5.62 -7.89
N CYS A 201 -16.32 -4.31 -7.67
CA CYS A 201 -17.28 -3.71 -6.73
C CYS A 201 -18.73 -3.93 -7.18
N PHE A 202 -19.01 -3.86 -8.49
CA PHE A 202 -20.32 -4.14 -9.07
C PHE A 202 -20.75 -5.59 -8.79
N ASP A 203 -19.87 -6.55 -9.03
CA ASP A 203 -20.17 -7.97 -8.85
C ASP A 203 -20.33 -8.37 -7.38
N ARG A 204 -19.70 -7.64 -6.46
CA ARG A 204 -19.71 -7.93 -5.02
C ARG A 204 -20.75 -7.15 -4.24
N ARG A 205 -21.68 -6.45 -4.90
CA ARG A 205 -22.75 -5.74 -4.22
C ARG A 205 -23.70 -6.70 -3.50
N PRO A 206 -24.26 -6.28 -2.36
CA PRO A 206 -25.30 -7.05 -1.72
C PRO A 206 -26.58 -7.03 -2.58
N VAL A 207 -27.28 -8.16 -2.61
CA VAL A 207 -28.43 -8.46 -3.51
C VAL A 207 -29.60 -7.47 -3.36
N TYR A 208 -29.71 -6.73 -2.25
CA TYR A 208 -30.74 -5.72 -2.05
C TYR A 208 -30.46 -4.38 -2.78
N ARG A 209 -29.27 -4.20 -3.37
CA ARG A 209 -28.84 -2.96 -4.06
C ARG A 209 -28.85 -3.06 -5.60
N THR A 210 -29.47 -4.10 -6.16
CA THR A 210 -29.29 -4.54 -7.55
C THR A 210 -30.11 -3.76 -8.60
N ALA A 211 -30.76 -2.66 -8.22
CA ALA A 211 -31.60 -1.88 -9.16
C ALA A 211 -30.79 -0.96 -10.09
N GLU A 212 -29.51 -0.72 -9.82
CA GLU A 212 -28.67 0.16 -10.63
C GLU A 212 -28.01 -0.56 -11.81
N ASN A 213 -28.11 0.05 -12.99
CA ASN A 213 -27.42 -0.40 -14.18
C ASN A 213 -25.90 -0.25 -14.05
N LEU A 214 -25.13 -1.05 -14.81
CA LEU A 214 -23.67 -0.98 -14.81
C LEU A 214 -23.16 0.43 -15.15
N LEU A 215 -23.76 1.07 -16.15
CA LEU A 215 -23.33 2.38 -16.63
C LEU A 215 -23.55 3.47 -15.56
N SER A 216 -24.71 3.47 -14.89
CA SER A 216 -25.00 4.44 -13.81
C SER A 216 -24.05 4.26 -12.63
N PHE A 217 -23.72 3.01 -12.30
CA PHE A 217 -22.73 2.76 -11.25
C PHE A 217 -21.32 3.18 -11.64
N LEU A 218 -20.88 2.87 -12.86
CA LEU A 218 -19.57 3.29 -13.34
C LEU A 218 -19.48 4.82 -13.30
N ALA A 219 -20.50 5.53 -13.80
CA ALA A 219 -20.57 6.98 -13.73
C ALA A 219 -20.45 7.50 -12.28
N GLY A 220 -21.20 6.92 -11.33
CA GLY A 220 -21.12 7.30 -9.92
C GLY A 220 -19.72 7.08 -9.29
N ASN A 221 -19.02 6.01 -9.68
CA ASN A 221 -17.67 5.74 -9.18
C ASN A 221 -16.59 6.56 -9.86
N VAL A 222 -16.81 7.05 -11.09
CA VAL A 222 -15.91 8.02 -11.73
C VAL A 222 -15.84 9.28 -10.88
N PHE A 223 -16.98 9.81 -10.41
CA PHE A 223 -16.99 10.98 -9.50
C PHE A 223 -16.24 10.69 -8.20
N ALA A 224 -16.50 9.53 -7.58
CA ALA A 224 -15.81 9.13 -6.35
C ALA A 224 -14.28 8.94 -6.52
N ALA A 225 -13.82 8.55 -7.71
CA ALA A 225 -12.39 8.42 -8.02
C ALA A 225 -11.75 9.76 -8.42
N ALA A 226 -12.50 10.63 -9.09
CA ALA A 226 -12.06 11.95 -9.54
C ALA A 226 -12.06 13.01 -8.43
N GLY A 227 -12.78 12.77 -7.33
CA GLY A 227 -12.83 13.68 -6.17
C GLY A 227 -13.77 14.88 -6.36
N SER A 228 -14.81 14.73 -7.18
CA SER A 228 -15.85 15.74 -7.44
C SER A 228 -17.23 15.36 -6.92
#